data_AF-A0A7C4TIF2-F1
#
_entry.id   AF-A0A7C4TIF2-F1
#
_cell.length_a   1.000
_cell.length_b   1.000
_cell.length_c   1.000
_cell.angle_alpha   90.00
_cell.angle_beta   90.00
_cell.angle_gamma   90.00
#
_symmetry.space_group_name_H-M   'P 1'
#
loop_
_entity.id
_entity.type
_entity.pdbx_description
1 polymer ?
#
loop_
_entity_poly.entity_id
_entity_poly.type
_entity_poly.pdbx_seq_one_letter_code
_entity_poly.pdbx_strand_id
1 'polypeptide(L)' 'MIDCEDFGEMVIYTKKGDQRTIDHEATVKLCRQAQEEGVGIEDIIKRDVEPALKMIKFRG' A
#
# COMPACT_ATOMS: atom_id res chain seq x y z
N MET A 1 4.32 -3.27 17.40
CA MET A 1 3.70 -2.22 16.57
C MET A 1 4.58 -2.16 15.33
N ILE A 2 4.01 -2.32 14.13
CA ILE A 2 4.82 -2.24 12.90
C ILE A 2 5.18 -0.76 12.72
N ASP A 3 6.47 -0.44 12.62
CA ASP A 3 6.89 0.91 12.28
C ASP A 3 6.66 1.12 10.79
N CYS A 4 5.87 2.14 10.44
CA CYS A 4 5.58 2.44 9.05
C CYS A 4 6.85 2.88 8.30
N GLU A 5 7.84 3.43 9.00
CA GLU A 5 9.13 3.85 8.43
C GLU A 5 9.97 2.67 7.92
N ASP A 6 9.70 1.45 8.39
CA ASP A 6 10.42 0.26 7.94
C ASP A 6 9.92 -0.26 6.58
N PHE A 7 8.79 0.25 6.07
CA PHE A 7 8.31 -0.15 4.74
C PHE A 7 9.08 0.57 3.65
N GLY A 8 9.82 -0.17 2.81
CA GLY A 8 10.42 0.38 1.59
C GLY A 8 9.40 0.66 0.49
N GLU A 9 9.75 0.39 -0.77
CA GLU A 9 8.82 0.54 -1.88
C GLU A 9 7.71 -0.52 -1.83
N MET A 10 6.54 -0.15 -2.34
CA MET A 10 5.42 -1.06 -2.46
C MET A 10 5.06 -1.25 -3.94
N VAL A 11 4.98 -2.50 -4.39
CA VAL A 11 4.48 -2.81 -5.72
C VAL A 11 3.06 -3.34 -5.61
N ILE A 12 2.13 -2.67 -6.28
CA ILE A 12 0.74 -3.11 -6.41
C ILE A 12 0.53 -3.76 -7.78
N TYR A 13 -0.22 -4.86 -7.78
CA TYR A 13 -0.62 -5.58 -8.98
C TYR A 13 -2.12 -5.42 -9.18
N THR A 14 -2.54 -5.06 -10.38
CA THR A 14 -3.96 -4.91 -10.71
C THR A 14 -4.54 -6.22 -11.22
N LYS A 15 -5.86 -6.37 -11.15
CA LYS A 15 -6.58 -7.51 -11.75
C LYS A 15 -6.43 -7.57 -13.27
N LYS A 16 -6.05 -6.47 -13.91
CA LYS A 16 -5.82 -6.37 -15.37
C LYS A 16 -4.44 -6.88 -15.78
N GLY A 17 -3.56 -7.18 -14.83
CA GLY A 17 -2.20 -7.65 -15.09
C GLY A 17 -1.15 -6.53 -15.09
N ASP A 18 -1.55 -5.27 -14.87
CA ASP A 18 -0.63 -4.16 -14.71
C ASP A 18 0.01 -4.18 -13.32
N GLN A 19 1.18 -3.55 -13.20
CA GLN A 19 1.81 -3.27 -11.91
C GLN A 19 2.18 -1.80 -11.80
N ARG A 20 2.12 -1.27 -10.58
CA ARG A 20 2.58 0.08 -10.26
C ARG A 20 3.45 0.03 -9.01
N THR A 21 4.49 0.84 -9.02
CA THR A 21 5.37 1.03 -7.86
C THR A 21 4.92 2.29 -7.13
N ILE A 22 4.74 2.16 -5.83
CA ILE A 22 4.48 3.22 -4.87
C ILE A 22 5.80 3.38 -4.11
N ASP A 23 6.33 4.60 -4.12
CA ASP A 23 7.59 4.90 -3.46
C ASP A 23 7.49 4.75 -1.94
N HIS A 24 8.64 4.83 -1.27
CA HIS A 24 8.74 4.72 0.18
C HIS A 24 7.86 5.76 0.90
N GLU A 25 7.93 7.04 0.52
CA GLU A 25 7.19 8.12 1.18
C GLU A 25 5.67 7.92 1.10
N ALA A 26 5.16 7.56 -0.08
CA ALA A 26 3.75 7.25 -0.27
C ALA A 26 3.35 5.96 0.47
N THR A 27 4.22 4.95 0.53
CA THR A 27 3.98 3.72 1.29
C THR A 27 3.85 3.99 2.79
N VAL A 28 4.78 4.79 3.35
CA VAL A 28 4.74 5.26 4.75
C VAL A 28 3.44 6.01 5.01
N LYS A 29 3.07 6.94 4.13
CA LYS A 29 1.83 7.72 4.26
C LYS A 29 0.59 6.84 4.30
N LEU A 30 0.48 5.87 3.38
CA LEU A 30 -0.64 4.93 3.33
C LEU A 30 -0.68 4.02 4.57
N CYS A 31 0.48 3.58 5.07
CA CYS A 31 0.57 2.81 6.30
C CYS A 31 0.07 3.61 7.52
N ARG A 32 0.52 4.87 7.67
CA ARG A 32 0.08 5.74 8.76
C ARG A 32 -1.43 5.98 8.71
N GLN A 33 -1.96 6.27 7.52
CA GLN A 33 -3.41 6.44 7.33
C GLN A 33 -4.18 5.17 7.73
N ALA A 34 -3.72 3.98 7.33
CA ALA A 34 -4.32 2.72 7.71
C ALA A 34 -4.31 2.52 9.25
N GLN A 35 -3.21 2.88 9.91
CA GLN A 35 -3.10 2.82 11.38
C GLN A 35 -4.05 3.80 12.08
N GLU A 36 -4.14 5.04 11.58
CA GLU A 36 -5.03 6.08 12.12
C GLU A 36 -6.50 5.69 11.99
N GLU A 37 -6.89 5.11 10.85
CA GLU A 37 -8.26 4.63 10.59
C GLU A 37 -8.57 3.27 11.25
N GLY A 38 -7.54 2.56 11.74
CA GLY A 38 -7.69 1.21 12.31
C GLY A 38 -8.09 0.16 11.28
N VAL A 39 -7.72 0.36 10.00
CA VAL A 39 -8.03 -0.55 8.88
C VAL A 39 -6.75 -1.14 8.28
N GLY A 40 -6.90 -2.12 7.38
CA GLY A 40 -5.77 -2.65 6.63
C GLY A 40 -5.29 -1.68 5.57
N ILE A 41 -3.98 -1.63 5.31
CA ILE A 41 -3.41 -0.85 4.21
C ILE A 41 -3.99 -1.27 2.84
N GLU A 42 -4.39 -2.53 2.71
CA GLU A 42 -5.09 -3.03 1.52
C GLU A 42 -6.43 -2.33 1.28
N ASP A 43 -7.18 -2.01 2.33
CA ASP A 43 -8.45 -1.30 2.22
C ASP A 43 -8.23 0.15 1.79
N ILE A 44 -7.22 0.82 2.35
CA ILE A 44 -6.82 2.16 1.92
C ILE A 44 -6.42 2.15 0.44
N ILE A 45 -5.58 1.21 0.01
CA ILE A 45 -5.13 1.13 -1.38
C ILE A 45 -6.31 0.86 -2.32
N LYS A 46 -7.23 -0.06 -1.97
CA LYS A 46 -8.43 -0.31 -2.78
C LYS A 46 -9.35 0.91 -2.87
N ARG A 47 -9.49 1.66 -1.78
CA ARG A 47 -10.39 2.82 -1.73
C ARG A 47 -9.81 4.02 -2.46
N ASP A 48 -8.54 4.33 -2.22
CA ASP A 48 -7.96 5.63 -2.52
C ASP A 48 -6.96 5.59 -3.70
N VAL A 49 -6.43 4.42 -4.07
CA VAL A 49 -5.34 4.29 -5.06
C VAL A 49 -5.72 3.42 -6.26
N GLU A 50 -6.14 2.18 -6.03
CA GLU A 50 -6.40 1.18 -7.07
C GLU A 50 -7.53 0.22 -6.64
N PRO A 51 -8.79 0.51 -6.98
CA PRO A 51 -9.93 -0.35 -6.66
C PRO A 51 -9.85 -1.76 -7.27
N ALA A 52 -9.12 -1.93 -8.37
CA ALA A 52 -8.86 -3.22 -8.98
C ALA A 52 -7.59 -3.89 -8.45
N LEU A 53 -7.16 -3.57 -7.22
CA LEU A 53 -6.04 -4.22 -6.56
C LEU A 53 -6.25 -5.74 -6.51
N LYS A 54 -5.21 -6.47 -6.91
CA LYS A 54 -5.13 -7.93 -6.84
C LYS A 54 -4.18 -8.38 -5.74
N MET A 55 -3.03 -7.70 -5.62
CA MET A 55 -1.95 -8.11 -4.71
C MET A 55 -1.04 -6.92 -4.39
N ILE A 56 -0.49 -6.94 -3.18
CA ILE A 56 0.54 -6.00 -2.70
C ILE A 56 1.82 -6.79 -2.46
N LYS A 57 2.96 -6.22 -2.84
CA LYS A 57 4.29 -6.73 -2.50
C LYS A 57 5.15 -5.60 -1.94
N PHE A 58 5.53 -5.72 -0.67
CA PHE A 58 6.50 -4.83 -0.04
C PHE A 58 7.92 -5.22 -0.49
N ARG A 59 8.75 -4.22 -0.75
CA ARG A 59 10.17 -4.34 -1.05
C ARG A 59 10.93 -3.47 -0.04
N GLY A 60 11.51 -4.12 0.96
CA GLY A 60 12.44 -3.51 1.91
C GLY A 60 13.88 -3.77 1.51
#